data_AF-A0A973JI68-F1
#
_entry.id   AF-A0A973JI68-F1
#
_cell.length_a   1.000
_cell.length_b   1.000
_cell.length_c   1.000
_cell.angle_alpha   90.00
_cell.angle_beta   90.00
_cell.angle_gamma   90.00
#
_symmetry.space_group_name_H-M   'P 1'
#
loop_
_entity.id
_entity.type
_entity.pdbx_description
1 polymer ?
#
loop_
_entity_poly.entity_id
_entity_poly.type
_entity_poly.pdbx_seq_one_letter_code
_entity_poly.pdbx_strand_id
1 'polypeptide(L)'
;MIANRLTLVPGRSEKFGLVYSELAVDGRPLRELLKLEPEDEVLDHAGLGPAGENVSALVHNWPVAGTGDALVLLGEESSELADGRVPLYVCPACGDLRCGVVSALVERSTRYVVWREFGWDTGWDDGEEEIRFAGGPFVFDAHQYDAELRRFVDAYDDQRASALALELGQSSAKRRWPWQR
;
A
#
# COMPACT_ATOMS: atom_id res chain seq x y z
N MET A 1 10.57 16.40 19.80
CA MET A 1 9.52 15.55 19.23
C MET A 1 10.17 14.23 18.89
N ILE A 2 9.63 13.10 19.37
CA ILE A 2 10.15 11.78 19.01
C ILE A 2 9.49 11.42 17.69
N ALA A 3 10.29 11.22 16.65
CA ALA A 3 9.78 10.75 15.36
C ALA A 3 9.56 9.24 15.43
N ASN A 4 8.43 8.78 14.91
CA ASN A 4 8.15 7.39 14.65
C ASN A 4 9.07 6.86 13.54
N ARG A 5 9.26 5.55 13.52
CA ARG A 5 9.99 4.84 12.47
C ARG A 5 9.01 4.09 11.57
N LEU A 6 8.98 4.44 10.29
CA LEU A 6 8.35 3.61 9.26
C LEU A 6 9.28 2.45 8.91
N THR A 7 8.71 1.25 8.84
CA THR A 7 9.36 0.06 8.29
C THR A 7 8.39 -0.68 7.39
N LEU A 8 8.92 -1.27 6.32
CA LEU A 8 8.14 -2.15 5.45
C LEU A 8 8.43 -3.61 5.81
N VAL A 9 7.41 -4.33 6.25
CA VAL A 9 7.55 -5.75 6.64
C VAL A 9 6.82 -6.66 5.66
N PRO A 10 7.26 -7.92 5.46
CA PRO A 10 6.60 -8.82 4.52
C PRO A 10 5.14 -9.08 4.92
N GLY A 11 4.22 -8.88 3.98
CA GLY A 11 2.80 -9.18 4.10
C GLY A 11 2.32 -10.13 3.01
N ARG A 12 1.28 -10.92 3.32
CA ARG A 12 0.70 -11.90 2.39
C ARG A 12 -0.81 -11.97 2.52
N SER A 13 -1.51 -12.06 1.39
CA SER A 13 -2.92 -12.42 1.33
C SER A 13 -3.04 -13.84 0.79
N GLU A 14 -3.38 -14.81 1.65
CA GLU A 14 -3.55 -16.20 1.23
C GLU A 14 -4.71 -16.37 0.26
N LYS A 15 -5.81 -15.64 0.49
CA LYS A 15 -7.03 -15.71 -0.32
C LYS A 15 -6.79 -15.27 -1.77
N PHE A 16 -5.97 -14.24 -1.97
CA PHE A 16 -5.72 -13.65 -3.29
C PHE A 16 -4.33 -13.94 -3.85
N GLY A 17 -3.48 -14.63 -3.09
CA GLY A 17 -2.10 -14.95 -3.51
C GLY A 17 -1.18 -13.72 -3.62
N LEU A 18 -1.52 -12.61 -2.95
CA LEU A 18 -0.74 -11.37 -3.01
C LEU A 18 0.41 -11.38 -2.03
N VAL A 19 1.54 -10.81 -2.45
CA VAL A 19 2.70 -10.50 -1.61
C VAL A 19 2.90 -9.00 -1.65
N TYR A 20 2.95 -8.36 -0.48
CA TYR A 20 3.00 -6.91 -0.34
C TYR A 20 3.94 -6.50 0.80
N SER A 21 4.28 -5.22 0.85
CA SER A 21 5.00 -4.60 1.94
C SER A 21 4.00 -3.98 2.92
N GLU A 22 3.81 -4.63 4.07
CA GLU A 22 2.99 -4.13 5.16
C GLU A 22 3.64 -2.89 5.80
N LEU A 23 2.83 -1.87 6.03
CA LEU A 23 3.26 -0.61 6.62
C LEU A 23 3.32 -0.80 8.14
N ALA A 24 4.49 -0.64 8.75
CA ALA A 24 4.64 -0.73 10.20
C ALA A 24 5.20 0.57 10.79
N VAL A 25 4.58 1.03 11.87
CA VAL A 25 4.99 2.21 12.65
C VAL A 25 5.53 1.74 13.98
N ASP A 26 6.80 2.08 14.26
CA ASP A 26 7.53 1.65 15.47
C ASP A 26 7.49 0.11 15.68
N GLY A 27 7.55 -0.63 14.57
CA GLY A 27 7.56 -2.09 14.56
C GLY A 27 6.19 -2.76 14.71
N ARG A 28 5.10 -1.99 14.75
CA ARG A 28 3.72 -2.51 14.79
C ARG A 28 3.03 -2.26 13.45
N PRO A 29 2.33 -3.25 12.86
CA PRO A 29 1.55 -3.04 11.65
C PRO A 29 0.55 -1.88 11.83
N LEU A 30 0.47 -0.98 10.85
CA LEU A 30 -0.39 0.20 10.93
C LEU A 30 -1.86 -0.19 11.11
N ARG A 31 -2.32 -1.26 10.46
CA ARG A 31 -3.67 -1.82 10.65
C ARG A 31 -4.02 -2.18 12.11
N GLU A 32 -3.04 -2.48 12.96
CA GLU A 32 -3.25 -2.73 14.41
C GLU A 32 -3.27 -1.43 15.25
N LEU A 33 -2.90 -0.31 14.64
CA LEU A 33 -2.86 1.01 15.26
C LEU A 33 -4.09 1.86 14.91
N LEU A 34 -4.80 1.49 13.85
CA LEU A 34 -6.04 2.12 13.41
C LEU A 34 -7.22 1.47 14.12
N LYS A 35 -8.12 2.28 14.67
CA LYS A 35 -9.37 1.85 15.29
C LYS A 35 -10.53 2.61 14.67
N LEU A 36 -11.61 1.92 14.29
CA LEU A 36 -12.79 2.56 13.72
C LEU A 36 -13.48 3.49 14.73
N GLU A 37 -14.00 4.61 14.25
CA GLU A 37 -14.89 5.51 15.01
C GLU A 37 -16.23 5.67 14.28
N PRO A 38 -17.38 5.33 14.91
CA PRO A 38 -17.53 4.75 16.25
C PRO A 38 -17.09 3.26 16.31
N GLU A 39 -16.59 2.81 17.47
CA GLU A 39 -16.00 1.46 17.67
C GLU A 39 -16.96 0.30 17.35
N ASP A 40 -18.26 0.56 17.24
CA ASP A 40 -19.34 -0.42 17.08
C ASP A 40 -19.77 -0.69 15.60
N GLU A 41 -19.14 -0.04 14.61
CA GLU A 41 -19.41 -0.31 13.20
C GLU A 41 -18.67 -1.56 12.72
N VAL A 42 -19.42 -2.66 12.62
CA VAL A 42 -19.12 -3.96 11.98
C VAL A 42 -17.62 -4.27 11.92
N LEU A 43 -17.10 -4.69 13.07
CA LEU A 43 -15.84 -5.42 13.13
C LEU A 43 -15.98 -6.69 12.29
N ASP A 44 -15.13 -6.84 11.27
CA ASP A 44 -14.86 -8.12 10.62
C ASP A 44 -14.55 -9.20 11.68
N HIS A 45 -14.51 -10.48 11.29
CA HIS A 45 -14.28 -11.57 12.24
C HIS A 45 -12.95 -11.45 13.03
N ALA A 46 -12.04 -10.56 12.61
CA ALA A 46 -10.74 -10.30 13.20
C ALA A 46 -10.66 -9.04 14.08
N GLY A 47 -11.68 -8.16 14.07
CA GLY A 47 -11.67 -6.93 14.86
C GLY A 47 -10.83 -5.78 14.29
N LEU A 48 -10.47 -5.84 12.99
CA LEU A 48 -9.61 -4.85 12.32
C LEU A 48 -10.36 -4.03 11.26
N GLY A 49 -11.60 -4.42 10.93
CA GLY A 49 -12.45 -3.70 9.98
C GLY A 49 -11.81 -3.55 8.59
N PRO A 50 -12.08 -2.46 7.85
CA PRO A 50 -11.55 -2.26 6.51
C PRO A 50 -10.01 -2.28 6.42
N ALA A 51 -9.29 -1.88 7.48
CA ALA A 51 -7.83 -1.98 7.51
C ALA A 51 -7.34 -3.45 7.61
N GLY A 52 -8.14 -4.34 8.20
CA GLY A 52 -7.89 -5.79 8.24
C GLY A 52 -8.20 -6.50 6.93
N GLU A 53 -9.32 -6.12 6.29
CA GLU A 53 -9.80 -6.76 5.06
C GLU A 53 -8.99 -6.37 3.82
N ASN A 54 -8.35 -5.19 3.85
CA ASN A 54 -7.53 -4.68 2.77
C ASN A 54 -6.04 -5.07 2.89
N VAL A 55 -5.31 -4.95 1.79
CA VAL A 55 -3.85 -5.15 1.73
C VAL A 55 -3.15 -3.82 1.53
N SER A 56 -1.89 -3.72 1.94
CA SER A 56 -1.10 -2.51 1.69
C SER A 56 -1.09 -2.20 0.20
N ALA A 57 -1.18 -0.92 -0.16
CA ALA A 57 -1.05 -0.48 -1.55
C ALA A 57 0.31 -0.86 -2.17
N LEU A 58 1.32 -1.12 -1.33
CA LEU A 58 2.67 -1.52 -1.75
C LEU A 58 2.74 -3.02 -2.12
N VAL A 59 2.05 -3.44 -3.18
CA VAL A 59 1.99 -4.84 -3.64
C VAL A 59 3.11 -5.17 -4.63
N HIS A 60 3.80 -6.29 -4.40
CA HIS A 60 4.93 -6.71 -5.25
C HIS A 60 4.52 -7.44 -6.52
N ASN A 61 3.42 -8.20 -6.49
CA ASN A 61 3.07 -9.15 -7.53
C ASN A 61 1.71 -8.87 -8.21
N TRP A 62 1.29 -7.62 -8.26
CA TRP A 62 0.10 -7.25 -9.02
C TRP A 62 0.38 -7.41 -10.54
N PRO A 63 -0.56 -7.96 -11.33
CA PRO A 63 -0.34 -8.16 -12.77
C PRO A 63 -0.16 -6.86 -13.57
N VAL A 64 -0.70 -5.75 -13.05
CA VAL A 64 -0.75 -4.43 -13.70
C VAL A 64 -0.28 -3.27 -12.81
N ALA A 65 0.11 -3.51 -11.56
CA ALA A 65 0.61 -2.42 -10.71
C ALA A 65 2.06 -2.07 -11.03
N GLY A 66 2.50 -0.96 -10.44
CA GLY A 66 3.88 -0.50 -10.42
C GLY A 66 4.20 0.09 -9.07
N THR A 67 5.17 1.00 -9.04
CA THR A 67 5.61 1.68 -7.81
C THR A 67 4.86 2.97 -7.51
N GLY A 68 3.78 3.27 -8.26
CA GLY A 68 3.01 4.51 -8.17
C GLY A 68 2.58 4.88 -6.74
N ASP A 69 2.02 3.93 -5.99
CA ASP A 69 1.60 4.20 -4.60
C ASP A 69 2.78 4.60 -3.69
N ALA A 70 3.97 4.03 -3.90
CA ALA A 70 5.17 4.44 -3.19
C ALA A 70 5.63 5.85 -3.63
N LEU A 71 5.51 6.17 -4.91
CA LEU A 71 5.84 7.50 -5.45
C LEU A 71 4.86 8.57 -4.96
N VAL A 72 3.58 8.24 -4.77
CA VAL A 72 2.59 9.12 -4.12
C VAL A 72 2.99 9.37 -2.67
N LEU A 73 3.36 8.33 -1.92
CA LEU A 73 3.84 8.48 -0.53
C LEU A 73 5.13 9.31 -0.42
N LEU A 74 6.03 9.19 -1.41
CA LEU A 74 7.22 10.03 -1.57
C LEU A 74 6.90 11.48 -1.98
N GLY A 75 5.69 11.77 -2.43
CA GLY A 75 5.27 13.07 -2.96
C GLY A 75 5.82 13.36 -4.36
N GLU A 76 6.22 12.33 -5.09
CA GLU A 76 6.74 12.40 -6.47
C GLU A 76 5.63 12.24 -7.51
N GLU A 77 4.52 11.59 -7.13
CA GLU A 77 3.29 11.47 -7.91
C GLU A 77 2.09 12.02 -7.13
N SER A 78 1.04 12.39 -7.86
CA SER A 78 -0.22 12.83 -7.26
C SER A 78 -1.12 11.62 -6.98
N SER A 79 -1.83 11.65 -5.85
CA SER A 79 -2.89 10.68 -5.58
C SER A 79 -4.05 10.84 -6.57
N GLU A 80 -4.72 9.73 -6.88
CA GLU A 80 -5.97 9.70 -7.65
C GLU A 80 -7.20 10.10 -6.80
N LEU A 81 -7.05 10.18 -5.48
CA LEU A 81 -8.12 10.62 -4.57
C LEU A 81 -8.32 12.14 -4.67
N ALA A 82 -9.58 12.55 -4.80
CA ALA A 82 -9.98 13.92 -5.18
C ALA A 82 -9.60 15.00 -4.15
N ASP A 83 -9.33 14.63 -2.91
CA ASP A 83 -8.95 15.51 -1.80
C ASP A 83 -7.45 15.48 -1.47
N GLY A 84 -6.66 14.76 -2.28
CA GLY A 84 -5.21 14.64 -2.10
C GLY A 84 -4.81 13.67 -0.98
N ARG A 85 -5.75 12.91 -0.41
CA ARG A 85 -5.43 11.78 0.47
C ARG A 85 -4.56 10.76 -0.24
N VAL A 86 -3.72 10.06 0.51
CA VAL A 86 -2.84 9.02 -0.02
C VAL A 86 -3.40 7.64 0.35
N PRO A 87 -3.57 6.73 -0.62
CA PRO A 87 -3.99 5.35 -0.34
C PRO A 87 -2.92 4.61 0.47
N LEU A 88 -3.33 3.90 1.52
CA LEU A 88 -2.46 3.08 2.36
C LEU A 88 -2.83 1.60 2.28
N TYR A 89 -4.13 1.30 2.30
CA TYR A 89 -4.66 -0.04 2.07
C TYR A 89 -5.72 -0.03 0.98
N VAL A 90 -5.71 -1.05 0.12
CA VAL A 90 -6.60 -1.19 -1.04
C VAL A 90 -7.22 -2.58 -1.10
N CYS A 91 -8.32 -2.69 -1.85
CA CYS A 91 -9.02 -3.96 -2.05
C CYS A 91 -8.09 -5.04 -2.62
N PRO A 92 -7.94 -6.20 -1.97
CA PRO A 92 -7.04 -7.25 -2.42
C PRO A 92 -7.55 -8.00 -3.67
N ALA A 93 -8.82 -7.82 -4.05
CA ALA A 93 -9.37 -8.46 -5.25
C ALA A 93 -9.02 -7.70 -6.53
N CYS A 94 -9.02 -6.37 -6.49
CA CYS A 94 -8.92 -5.53 -7.68
C CYS A 94 -7.96 -4.34 -7.56
N GLY A 95 -7.53 -3.94 -6.36
CA GLY A 95 -6.67 -2.78 -6.14
C GLY A 95 -7.35 -1.44 -6.46
N ASP A 96 -8.63 -1.46 -6.82
CA ASP A 96 -9.41 -0.27 -7.16
C ASP A 96 -9.77 0.50 -5.90
N LEU A 97 -9.49 1.80 -5.90
CA LEU A 97 -9.77 2.70 -4.77
C LEU A 97 -11.28 2.79 -4.47
N ARG A 98 -12.14 2.61 -5.47
CA ARG A 98 -13.61 2.60 -5.34
C ARG A 98 -14.17 1.25 -4.88
N CYS A 99 -13.32 0.26 -4.63
CA CYS A 99 -13.77 -0.99 -4.00
C CYS A 99 -13.56 -0.95 -2.48
N GLY A 100 -13.02 0.15 -1.95
CA GLY A 100 -12.61 0.30 -0.56
C GLY A 100 -11.14 0.66 -0.48
N VAL A 101 -10.87 1.87 0.01
CA VAL A 101 -9.53 2.39 0.25
C VAL A 101 -9.43 2.92 1.66
N VAL A 102 -8.45 2.45 2.42
CA VAL A 102 -8.02 3.13 3.65
C VAL A 102 -6.93 4.11 3.26
N SER A 103 -7.14 5.38 3.57
CA SER A 103 -6.27 6.47 3.17
C SER A 103 -5.98 7.41 4.34
N ALA A 104 -5.02 8.31 4.15
CA ALA A 104 -4.68 9.35 5.13
C ALA A 104 -4.29 10.66 4.44
N LEU A 105 -4.37 11.76 5.18
CA LEU A 105 -3.67 12.99 4.81
C LEU A 105 -2.18 12.83 5.12
N VAL A 106 -1.35 13.07 4.10
CA VAL A 106 0.12 12.99 4.19
C VAL A 106 0.72 14.37 3.96
N GLU A 107 1.20 14.99 5.04
CA GLU A 107 1.85 16.29 4.99
C GLU A 107 3.37 16.11 5.00
N ARG A 108 4.06 16.68 4.01
CA ARG A 108 5.51 16.55 3.86
C ARG A 108 6.21 17.88 4.06
N SER A 109 7.31 17.85 4.77
CA SER A 109 8.25 18.96 4.94
C SER A 109 9.68 18.45 4.73
N THR A 110 10.66 19.35 4.75
CA THR A 110 12.08 18.97 4.62
C THR A 110 12.60 18.08 5.76
N ARG A 111 11.92 18.05 6.91
CA ARG A 111 12.38 17.30 8.09
C ARG A 111 11.43 16.17 8.48
N TYR A 112 10.14 16.36 8.25
CA TYR A 112 9.11 15.47 8.74
C TYR A 112 8.07 15.14 7.69
N VAL A 113 7.56 13.91 7.77
CA VAL A 113 6.34 13.46 7.09
C VAL A 113 5.32 13.15 8.18
N VAL A 114 4.09 13.65 8.04
CA VAL A 114 3.02 13.45 9.01
C VAL A 114 1.86 12.73 8.34
N TRP A 115 1.45 11.61 8.92
CA TRP A 115 0.20 10.93 8.56
C TRP A 115 -0.87 11.25 9.59
N ARG A 116 -2.03 11.73 9.14
CA ARG A 116 -3.17 12.08 10.01
C ARG A 116 -4.50 11.92 9.28
N GLU A 117 -5.59 12.05 10.03
CA GLU A 117 -6.96 11.99 9.49
C GLU A 117 -7.18 10.72 8.65
N PHE A 118 -7.00 9.56 9.28
CA PHE A 118 -7.23 8.27 8.61
C PHE A 118 -8.73 8.08 8.33
N GLY A 119 -9.04 7.53 7.17
CA GLY A 119 -10.42 7.31 6.74
C GLY A 119 -10.54 6.13 5.78
N TRP A 120 -11.74 5.57 5.71
CA TRP A 120 -12.12 4.57 4.73
C TRP A 120 -13.16 5.15 3.78
N ASP A 121 -12.90 5.02 2.48
CA ASP A 121 -13.79 5.46 1.42
C ASP A 121 -14.06 4.28 0.48
N THR A 122 -15.31 4.13 0.05
CA THR A 122 -15.72 3.13 -0.95
C THR A 122 -16.03 3.76 -2.31
N GLY A 123 -15.86 5.07 -2.48
CA GLY A 123 -16.11 5.79 -3.73
C GLY A 123 -17.58 5.87 -4.14
N TRP A 124 -18.50 5.42 -3.28
CA TRP A 124 -19.94 5.55 -3.44
C TRP A 124 -20.40 6.76 -2.64
N ASP A 125 -20.94 7.78 -3.33
CA ASP A 125 -21.66 8.89 -2.70
C ASP A 125 -23.11 8.45 -2.48
N ASP A 126 -23.32 7.61 -1.48
CA ASP A 126 -24.65 7.19 -1.04
C ASP A 126 -25.23 8.07 0.08
N GLY A 127 -24.50 9.13 0.46
CA GLY A 127 -24.86 10.04 1.54
C GLY A 127 -24.49 9.54 2.93
N GLU A 128 -23.73 8.44 3.06
CA GLU A 128 -23.15 7.99 4.32
C GLU A 128 -21.92 8.84 4.70
N GLU A 129 -21.70 9.04 6.01
CA GLU A 129 -20.52 9.75 6.51
C GLU A 129 -19.24 8.92 6.27
N GLU A 130 -18.16 9.58 5.85
CA GLU A 130 -16.84 8.96 5.72
C GLU A 130 -16.45 8.28 7.04
N ILE A 131 -16.20 6.96 6.98
CA ILE A 131 -15.80 6.20 8.17
C ILE A 131 -14.38 6.60 8.58
N ARG A 132 -14.24 7.11 9.80
CA ARG A 132 -12.98 7.61 10.35
C ARG A 132 -12.26 6.53 11.14
N PHE A 133 -10.93 6.62 11.17
CA PHE A 133 -10.14 5.86 12.14
C PHE A 133 -9.52 6.80 13.18
N ALA A 134 -9.66 6.42 14.46
CA ALA A 134 -8.75 6.83 15.50
C ALA A 134 -7.37 6.21 15.27
N GLY A 135 -6.33 7.03 15.42
CA GLY A 135 -4.95 6.63 15.20
C GLY A 135 -4.09 7.82 14.79
N GLY A 136 -2.82 7.80 15.17
CA GLY A 136 -1.90 8.90 14.89
C GLY A 136 -2.24 10.21 15.64
N PRO A 137 -1.74 11.36 15.18
CA PRO A 137 -0.87 11.52 14.01
C PRO A 137 0.44 10.75 14.19
N PHE A 138 0.95 10.17 13.11
CA PHE A 138 2.28 9.56 13.08
C PHE A 138 3.24 10.51 12.39
N VAL A 139 4.37 10.80 13.04
CA VAL A 139 5.35 11.78 12.57
C VAL A 139 6.65 11.06 12.30
N PHE A 140 7.12 11.05 11.07
CA PHE A 140 8.33 10.36 10.64
C PHE A 140 9.44 11.37 10.32
N ASP A 141 10.69 10.97 10.52
CA ASP A 141 11.83 11.68 9.91
C ASP A 141 11.79 11.49 8.40
N ALA A 142 11.82 12.58 7.64
CA ALA A 142 11.63 12.55 6.19
C ALA A 142 12.71 11.73 5.47
N HIS A 143 13.97 11.80 5.91
CA HIS A 143 15.05 11.05 5.26
C HIS A 143 14.94 9.55 5.51
N GLN A 144 14.58 9.15 6.74
CA GLN A 144 14.37 7.74 7.07
C GLN A 144 13.14 7.17 6.36
N TYR A 145 12.06 7.95 6.29
CA TYR A 145 10.84 7.60 5.58
C TYR A 145 11.11 7.36 4.08
N ASP A 146 11.77 8.32 3.42
CA ASP A 146 12.06 8.24 1.99
C ASP A 146 13.00 7.08 1.66
N ALA A 147 14.02 6.86 2.49
CA ALA A 147 14.94 5.74 2.32
C ALA A 147 14.22 4.39 2.39
N GLU A 148 13.22 4.24 3.27
CA GLU A 148 12.48 3.00 3.40
C GLU A 148 11.57 2.75 2.19
N LEU A 149 10.85 3.78 1.70
CA LEU A 149 10.03 3.65 0.48
C LEU A 149 10.87 3.43 -0.78
N ARG A 150 12.04 4.09 -0.90
CA ARG A 150 12.96 3.87 -2.02
C ARG A 150 13.45 2.44 -2.10
N ARG A 151 13.69 1.76 -0.95
CA ARG A 151 14.01 0.33 -0.95
C ARG A 151 12.91 -0.53 -1.53
N PHE A 152 11.64 -0.17 -1.31
CA PHE A 152 10.53 -0.88 -1.95
C PHE A 152 10.55 -0.68 -3.46
N VAL A 153 10.74 0.55 -3.93
CA VAL A 153 10.83 0.88 -5.36
C VAL A 153 11.95 0.07 -6.03
N ASP A 154 13.16 0.11 -5.45
CA ASP A 154 14.32 -0.61 -5.97
C ASP A 154 14.07 -2.13 -6.01
N ALA A 155 13.52 -2.70 -4.92
CA ALA A 155 13.21 -4.13 -4.84
C ALA A 155 12.13 -4.55 -5.85
N TYR A 156 11.13 -3.70 -6.09
CA TYR A 156 10.09 -3.95 -7.07
C TYR A 156 10.67 -3.97 -8.50
N ASP A 157 11.49 -2.98 -8.84
CA ASP A 157 12.13 -2.88 -10.15
C ASP A 157 13.05 -4.07 -10.43
N ASP A 158 13.84 -4.50 -9.44
CA ASP A 158 14.69 -5.69 -9.54
C ASP A 158 13.87 -6.98 -9.79
N GLN A 159 12.75 -7.15 -9.08
CA GLN A 159 11.84 -8.29 -9.27
C GLN A 159 11.23 -8.29 -10.66
N ARG A 160 10.75 -7.13 -11.13
CA ARG A 160 10.13 -6.96 -12.45
C ARG A 160 11.13 -7.19 -13.58
N ALA A 161 12.35 -6.65 -13.45
CA ALA A 161 13.43 -6.89 -14.40
C ALA A 161 13.79 -8.39 -14.48
N SER A 162 13.85 -9.06 -13.33
CA SER A 162 14.11 -10.49 -13.24
C SER A 162 12.99 -11.31 -13.92
N ALA A 163 11.73 -11.02 -13.62
CA ALA A 163 10.59 -11.69 -14.24
C ALA A 163 10.59 -11.56 -15.77
N LEU A 164 10.81 -10.35 -16.29
CA LEU A 164 10.90 -10.10 -17.72
C LEU A 164 12.07 -10.88 -18.36
N ALA A 165 13.23 -10.94 -17.70
CA ALA A 165 14.36 -11.71 -18.17
C ALA A 165 14.06 -13.22 -18.26
N LEU A 166 13.34 -13.78 -17.28
CA LEU A 166 12.89 -15.18 -17.32
C LEU A 166 11.91 -15.41 -18.48
N GLU A 167 10.94 -14.53 -18.70
CA GLU A 167 9.96 -14.65 -19.78
C GLU A 167 10.62 -14.61 -21.17
N LEU A 168 11.58 -13.70 -21.38
CA LEU A 168 12.35 -13.60 -22.61
C LEU A 168 13.25 -14.83 -22.84
N GLY A 169 13.90 -15.33 -21.78
CA GLY A 169 14.71 -16.54 -21.83
C GLY A 169 13.90 -17.80 -22.18
N GLN A 170 12.72 -17.95 -21.59
CA GLN A 170 11.80 -19.05 -21.90
C GLN A 170 11.23 -18.95 -23.33
N SER A 171 10.95 -17.73 -23.80
CA SER A 171 10.47 -17.49 -25.16
C SER A 171 11.53 -17.82 -26.21
N SER A 172 12.81 -17.58 -25.92
CA SER A 172 13.94 -17.98 -26.77
C SER A 172 14.09 -19.51 -26.86
N ALA A 173 13.98 -20.20 -25.72
CA ALA A 173 14.08 -21.67 -25.67
C ALA A 173 12.93 -22.39 -26.42
N LYS A 174 11.73 -21.78 -26.47
CA LYS A 174 10.57 -22.31 -27.19
C LYS A 174 10.64 -22.12 -28.72
N ARG A 175 11.58 -21.33 -29.26
CA ARG A 175 11.80 -21.14 -30.71
C ARG A 175 12.83 -22.11 -31.30
N ARG A 176 12.85 -23.38 -30.88
CA ARG A 176 13.61 -24.42 -31.60
C ARG A 176 12.66 -25.24 -32.45
N TRP A 177 12.58 -24.91 -33.73
CA TRP A 177 11.71 -25.61 -34.67
C TRP A 177 12.26 -27.02 -34.97
N PRO A 178 11.40 -28.05 -35.13
CA PRO A 178 11.83 -29.45 -35.22
C PRO A 178 12.71 -29.80 -36.43
N TRP A 179 12.72 -28.97 -37.48
CA TRP A 179 13.38 -29.26 -38.76
C TRP A 179 14.85 -28.77 -38.84
N GLN A 180 15.42 -28.29 -37.73
CA GLN A 180 16.83 -27.85 -37.68
C GLN A 180 17.78 -28.96 -37.19
N ARG A 181 17.55 -30.22 -37.57
CA ARG A 181 18.48 -31.34 -37.33
C ARG A 181 18.75 -32.10 -38.61
#